data_AF-A0A371E573-F1
#
_entry.id   AF-A0A371E573-F1
#
_cell.length_a   1.000
_cell.length_b   1.000
_cell.length_c   1.000
_cell.angle_alpha   90.00
_cell.angle_beta   90.00
_cell.angle_gamma   90.00
#
_symmetry.space_group_name_H-M   'P 1'
#
loop_
_entity.id
_entity.type
_entity.pdbx_description
1 polymer ?
#
loop_
_entity_poly.entity_id
_entity_poly.type
_entity_poly.pdbx_seq_one_letter_code
_entity_poly.pdbx_strand_id
1 'polypeptide(L)'
;MEKADSSRRASKNQPNALPGLAILAKDVGSLAVNEKLVFSPILKRWHPLAAGLAVATLHACYGNELKQFISGITELTPDAVQVLRAADQLEKDLVQIAVEDSVESDDGGKAIIREMPPYEAEGAIANLVKIWVKTRIDRLKEWVDRNLQQELWSSQANQEGYAPSAVEVLRIINETLDAFFQLPIPMHPALLPEVMNGLDRCLQYYVIKAKSGCGSRNTFLPTMPALTRCTIGSKFQGFGKKKDKSPNPQKRNPQVATNGDSSSGIPQLCVRINTLQWILGEFDVLEKRIITLLRNSESAHVEDFSNGLAKKFELSPAACLEGIQQLCEAAAYRIVFHDLSHALWDSLYVGDPASSRIEPFLQELERKLMFISDTVHGRIRTRIITEIMRASFDGFLLVLLAGGPSRAFTRKDSQIIEDDFKFLKELFWANGDGLPSELIDKFSTAARSILPLFRTDTDSLIEQFRRVTMESYKSSARSKLPLPPTSGQWNPSEPNTLLRVLCYRNDESASKFLKKTYDLPKKL
;
A
#
# COMPACT_ATOMS: atom_id res chain seq x y z
N MET A 1 -31.39 -17.41 53.82
CA MET A 1 -31.07 -16.07 53.29
C MET A 1 -29.78 -15.49 53.86
N GLU A 2 -29.52 -15.54 55.17
CA GLU A 2 -28.30 -14.94 55.77
C GLU A 2 -26.96 -15.48 55.24
N LYS A 3 -26.82 -16.78 54.95
CA LYS A 3 -25.56 -17.34 54.41
C LYS A 3 -25.22 -16.82 53.00
N ALA A 4 -26.22 -16.61 52.14
CA ALA A 4 -26.03 -16.11 50.78
C ALA A 4 -25.65 -14.62 50.75
N ASP A 5 -26.20 -13.81 51.67
CA ASP A 5 -25.81 -12.41 51.85
C ASP A 5 -24.41 -12.27 52.46
N SER A 6 -24.00 -13.19 53.32
CA SER A 6 -22.66 -13.21 53.90
C SER A 6 -21.56 -13.57 52.88
N SER A 7 -21.83 -14.49 51.94
CA SER A 7 -20.87 -14.84 50.88
C SER A 7 -20.76 -13.75 49.81
N ARG A 8 -21.89 -13.11 49.44
CA ARG A 8 -21.93 -11.94 48.55
C ARG A 8 -21.16 -10.73 49.09
N ARG A 9 -21.16 -10.51 50.40
CA ARG A 9 -20.40 -9.43 51.05
C ARG A 9 -18.91 -9.75 51.17
N ALA A 10 -18.55 -11.02 51.36
CA ALA A 10 -17.15 -11.45 51.45
C ALA A 10 -16.43 -11.44 50.09
N SER A 11 -17.12 -11.72 48.98
CA SER A 11 -16.52 -11.70 47.64
C SER A 11 -16.25 -10.30 47.11
N LYS A 12 -17.03 -9.28 47.50
CA LYS A 12 -16.87 -7.88 47.06
C LYS A 12 -15.51 -7.24 47.40
N ASN A 13 -14.76 -7.80 48.35
CA ASN A 13 -13.49 -7.24 48.84
C ASN A 13 -12.24 -7.97 48.34
N GLN A 14 -12.35 -8.89 47.37
CA GLN A 14 -11.20 -9.60 46.80
C GLN A 14 -10.84 -9.07 45.40
N PRO A 15 -9.54 -8.97 45.04
CA PRO A 15 -9.07 -8.45 43.75
C PRO A 15 -9.33 -9.37 42.54
N ASN A 16 -10.27 -10.32 42.62
CA ASN A 16 -10.73 -11.22 41.55
C ASN A 16 -12.15 -11.73 41.88
N ALA A 17 -13.06 -10.84 42.28
CA ALA A 17 -14.42 -11.22 42.63
C ALA A 17 -15.19 -11.68 41.37
N LEU A 18 -15.70 -12.91 41.39
CA LEU A 18 -16.57 -13.39 40.31
C LEU A 18 -17.80 -12.48 40.18
N PRO A 19 -18.21 -12.13 38.95
CA PRO A 19 -19.41 -11.32 38.73
C PRO A 19 -20.64 -11.95 39.39
N GLY A 20 -21.56 -11.11 39.89
CA GLY A 20 -22.72 -11.58 40.66
C GLY A 20 -23.58 -12.62 39.93
N LEU A 21 -23.70 -12.49 38.59
CA LEU A 21 -24.45 -13.46 37.77
C LEU A 21 -23.67 -14.76 37.55
N ALA A 22 -22.34 -14.72 37.49
CA ALA A 22 -21.50 -15.91 37.47
C ALA A 22 -21.57 -16.69 38.80
N ILE A 23 -21.66 -15.98 39.94
CA ILE A 23 -21.92 -16.59 41.25
C ILE A 23 -23.31 -17.22 41.26
N LEU A 24 -24.34 -16.50 40.78
CA LEU A 24 -25.69 -17.04 40.70
C LEU A 24 -25.73 -18.32 39.86
N ALA A 25 -25.00 -18.38 38.75
CA ALA A 25 -24.93 -19.59 37.93
C ALA A 25 -24.41 -20.79 38.72
N LYS A 26 -23.32 -20.60 39.50
CA LYS A 26 -22.75 -21.65 40.36
C LYS A 26 -23.70 -22.09 41.48
N ASP A 27 -24.39 -21.13 42.10
CA ASP A 27 -25.37 -21.40 43.15
C ASP A 27 -26.58 -22.17 42.60
N VAL A 28 -27.05 -21.83 41.40
CA VAL A 28 -28.14 -22.53 40.69
C VAL A 28 -27.71 -23.95 40.33
N GLY A 29 -26.49 -24.15 39.82
CA GLY A 29 -25.95 -25.50 39.56
C GLY A 29 -25.87 -26.35 40.82
N SER A 30 -25.39 -25.76 41.93
CA SER A 30 -25.34 -26.45 43.23
C SER A 30 -26.74 -26.82 43.75
N LEU A 31 -27.72 -25.93 43.55
CA LEU A 31 -29.11 -26.18 43.89
C LEU A 31 -29.70 -27.30 43.04
N ALA A 32 -29.41 -27.34 41.74
CA ALA A 32 -29.87 -28.41 40.83
C ALA A 32 -29.32 -29.78 41.23
N VAL A 33 -28.04 -29.87 41.58
CA VAL A 33 -27.44 -31.12 42.08
C VAL A 33 -28.08 -31.55 43.38
N ASN A 34 -28.29 -30.63 44.32
CA ASN A 34 -28.95 -30.94 45.59
C ASN A 34 -30.41 -31.39 45.40
N GLU A 35 -31.15 -30.75 44.49
CA GLU A 35 -32.50 -31.16 44.13
C GLU A 35 -32.51 -32.60 43.63
N LYS A 36 -31.66 -32.90 42.64
CA LYS A 36 -31.59 -34.20 41.99
C LYS A 36 -31.28 -35.33 42.98
N LEU A 37 -30.39 -35.07 43.93
CA LEU A 37 -29.93 -36.08 44.89
C LEU A 37 -30.90 -36.28 46.05
N VAL A 38 -31.59 -35.22 46.51
CA VAL A 38 -32.37 -35.27 47.75
C VAL A 38 -33.88 -35.38 47.48
N PHE A 39 -34.43 -34.54 46.61
CA PHE A 39 -35.87 -34.39 46.46
C PHE A 39 -36.43 -35.22 45.31
N SER A 40 -35.75 -35.23 44.17
CA SER A 40 -36.16 -35.99 42.99
C SER A 40 -36.47 -37.47 43.27
N PRO A 41 -35.67 -38.24 44.03
CA PRO A 41 -35.98 -39.65 44.34
C PRO A 41 -37.29 -39.84 45.10
N ILE A 42 -37.69 -38.85 45.90
CA ILE A 42 -38.95 -38.84 46.65
C ILE A 42 -40.11 -38.49 45.70
N LEU A 43 -39.90 -37.49 44.84
CA LEU A 43 -40.91 -36.94 43.93
C LEU A 43 -41.17 -37.83 42.71
N LYS A 44 -40.25 -38.74 42.36
CA LYS A 44 -40.41 -39.70 41.25
C LYS A 44 -41.68 -40.56 41.34
N ARG A 45 -42.21 -40.75 42.55
CA ARG A 45 -43.49 -41.45 42.78
C ARG A 45 -44.70 -40.71 42.21
N TRP A 46 -44.58 -39.39 42.03
CA TRP A 46 -45.64 -38.50 41.58
C TRP A 46 -45.41 -37.98 40.16
N HIS A 47 -44.15 -37.79 39.78
CA HIS A 47 -43.77 -37.39 38.44
C HIS A 47 -42.50 -38.13 38.00
N PRO A 48 -42.53 -38.94 36.93
CA PRO A 48 -41.40 -39.79 36.54
C PRO A 48 -40.14 -38.99 36.19
N LEU A 49 -40.30 -37.74 35.75
CA LEU A 49 -39.21 -36.82 35.38
C LEU A 49 -39.06 -35.64 36.35
N ALA A 50 -39.09 -35.91 37.66
CA ALA A 50 -39.07 -34.87 38.70
C ALA A 50 -37.82 -33.97 38.62
N ALA A 51 -36.65 -34.55 38.35
CA ALA A 51 -35.39 -33.78 38.27
C ALA A 51 -35.37 -32.93 37.02
N GLY A 52 -35.81 -33.51 35.89
CA GLY A 52 -35.92 -32.80 34.62
C GLY A 52 -36.81 -31.56 34.71
N LEU A 53 -37.96 -31.65 35.39
CA LEU A 53 -38.86 -30.51 35.59
C LEU A 53 -38.22 -29.42 36.48
N ALA A 54 -37.52 -29.83 37.54
CA ALA A 54 -36.84 -28.91 38.44
C ALA A 54 -35.73 -28.14 37.72
N VAL A 55 -34.87 -28.83 36.96
CA VAL A 55 -33.77 -28.16 36.22
C VAL A 55 -34.28 -27.32 35.07
N ALA A 56 -35.38 -27.68 34.40
CA ALA A 56 -36.02 -26.82 33.41
C ALA A 56 -36.52 -25.51 34.02
N THR A 57 -37.09 -25.57 35.23
CA THR A 57 -37.53 -24.38 35.97
C THR A 57 -36.35 -23.49 36.37
N LEU A 58 -35.28 -24.08 36.92
CA LEU A 58 -34.04 -23.37 37.27
C LEU A 58 -33.38 -22.74 36.04
N HIS A 59 -33.36 -23.48 34.94
CA HIS A 59 -32.85 -23.02 33.66
C HIS A 59 -33.61 -21.79 33.14
N ALA A 60 -34.94 -21.82 33.16
CA ALA A 60 -35.76 -20.69 32.74
C ALA A 60 -35.56 -19.45 33.63
N CYS A 61 -35.45 -19.64 34.95
CA CYS A 61 -35.22 -18.53 35.89
C CYS A 61 -33.88 -17.84 35.65
N TYR A 62 -32.79 -18.59 35.56
CA TYR A 62 -31.47 -18.03 35.27
C TYR A 62 -31.40 -17.42 33.87
N GLY A 63 -32.01 -18.08 32.87
CA GLY A 63 -32.05 -17.60 31.50
C GLY A 63 -32.71 -16.23 31.34
N ASN A 64 -33.71 -15.90 32.15
CA ASN A 64 -34.34 -14.57 32.14
C ASN A 64 -33.39 -13.48 32.63
N GLU A 65 -32.65 -13.74 33.71
CA GLU A 65 -31.64 -12.81 34.23
C GLU A 65 -30.47 -12.66 33.24
N LEU A 66 -30.03 -13.76 32.62
CA LEU A 66 -28.98 -13.75 31.60
C LEU A 66 -29.39 -12.93 30.37
N LYS A 67 -30.64 -13.03 29.90
CA LYS A 67 -31.15 -12.23 28.78
C LYS A 67 -31.12 -10.73 29.09
N GLN A 68 -31.50 -10.33 30.30
CA GLN A 68 -31.41 -8.93 30.74
C GLN A 68 -29.96 -8.45 30.81
N PHE A 69 -29.06 -9.31 31.27
CA PHE A 69 -27.63 -9.00 31.30
C PHE A 69 -27.08 -8.80 29.89
N ILE A 70 -27.31 -9.74 28.96
CA ILE A 70 -26.82 -9.66 27.57
C ILE A 70 -27.33 -8.39 26.87
N SER A 71 -28.60 -8.02 27.06
CA SER A 71 -29.15 -6.82 26.43
C SER A 71 -28.59 -5.50 27.01
N GLY A 72 -28.04 -5.54 28.22
CA GLY A 72 -27.41 -4.38 28.88
C GLY A 72 -25.91 -4.23 28.63
N ILE A 73 -25.22 -5.21 28.03
CA ILE A 73 -23.78 -5.14 27.79
C ILE A 73 -23.48 -4.35 26.51
N THR A 74 -22.66 -3.32 26.63
CA THR A 74 -22.21 -2.49 25.50
C THR A 74 -20.77 -2.77 25.07
N GLU A 75 -19.94 -3.31 25.97
CA GLU A 75 -18.52 -3.58 25.72
C GLU A 75 -18.11 -4.97 26.22
N LEU A 76 -17.17 -5.59 25.52
CA LEU A 76 -16.57 -6.85 25.93
C LEU A 76 -15.60 -6.63 27.10
N THR A 77 -15.94 -7.17 28.27
CA THR A 77 -15.10 -7.13 29.49
C THR A 77 -14.80 -8.55 29.98
N PRO A 78 -13.71 -8.75 30.75
CA PRO A 78 -13.44 -10.05 31.37
C PRO A 78 -14.63 -10.58 32.20
N ASP A 79 -15.30 -9.69 32.94
CA ASP A 79 -16.48 -10.01 33.75
C ASP A 79 -17.65 -10.50 32.88
N ALA A 80 -17.93 -9.83 31.77
CA ALA A 80 -18.99 -10.24 30.84
C ALA A 80 -18.71 -11.64 30.26
N VAL A 81 -17.46 -11.91 29.88
CA VAL A 81 -17.06 -13.22 29.37
C VAL A 81 -17.12 -14.29 30.46
N GLN A 82 -16.74 -13.99 31.70
CA GLN A 82 -16.87 -14.91 32.83
C GLN A 82 -18.33 -15.28 33.14
N VAL A 83 -19.25 -14.31 33.07
CA VAL A 83 -20.70 -14.56 33.21
C VAL A 83 -21.20 -15.49 32.11
N LEU A 84 -20.82 -15.24 30.86
CA LEU A 84 -21.23 -16.05 29.72
C LEU A 84 -20.63 -17.45 29.77
N ARG A 85 -19.36 -17.60 30.20
CA ARG A 85 -18.75 -18.91 30.48
C ARG A 85 -19.50 -19.68 31.57
N ALA A 86 -19.84 -19.01 32.67
CA ALA A 86 -20.57 -19.64 33.77
C ALA A 86 -21.99 -20.04 33.35
N ALA A 87 -22.64 -19.24 32.51
CA ALA A 87 -23.94 -19.55 31.93
C ALA A 87 -23.89 -20.78 31.01
N ASP A 88 -22.90 -20.84 30.11
CA ASP A 88 -22.67 -21.98 29.22
C ASP A 88 -22.42 -23.28 30.00
N GLN A 89 -21.59 -23.22 31.05
CA GLN A 89 -21.36 -24.39 31.91
C GLN A 89 -22.64 -24.80 32.65
N LEU A 90 -23.38 -23.84 33.22
CA LEU A 90 -24.64 -24.13 33.90
C LEU A 90 -25.65 -24.80 32.96
N GLU A 91 -25.79 -24.30 31.73
CA GLU A 91 -26.66 -24.92 30.73
C GLU A 91 -26.29 -26.40 30.52
N LYS A 92 -25.01 -26.68 30.27
CA LYS A 92 -24.52 -28.05 30.06
C LYS A 92 -24.83 -28.95 31.25
N ASP A 93 -24.61 -28.46 32.47
CA ASP A 93 -24.87 -29.21 33.70
C ASP A 93 -26.38 -29.49 33.88
N LEU A 94 -27.24 -28.50 33.66
CA LEU A 94 -28.70 -28.66 33.80
C LEU A 94 -29.27 -29.58 32.71
N VAL A 95 -28.82 -29.43 31.46
CA VAL A 95 -29.23 -30.30 30.34
C VAL A 95 -28.80 -31.73 30.61
N GLN A 96 -27.59 -31.95 31.14
CA GLN A 96 -27.13 -33.30 31.51
C GLN A 96 -28.06 -33.92 32.57
N ILE A 97 -28.45 -33.18 33.61
CA ILE A 97 -29.39 -33.67 34.62
C ILE A 97 -30.74 -34.04 33.99
N ALA A 98 -31.27 -33.21 33.08
CA ALA A 98 -32.54 -33.48 32.40
C ALA A 98 -32.46 -34.75 31.53
N VAL A 99 -31.37 -34.93 30.78
CA VAL A 99 -31.14 -36.11 29.94
C VAL A 99 -31.04 -37.37 30.79
N GLU A 100 -30.25 -37.35 31.88
CA GLU A 100 -30.11 -38.49 32.79
C GLU A 100 -31.42 -38.88 33.47
N ASP A 101 -32.31 -37.94 33.77
CA ASP A 101 -33.61 -38.23 34.37
C ASP A 101 -34.59 -38.87 33.37
N SER A 102 -34.36 -38.65 32.08
CA SER A 102 -35.24 -39.08 30.97
C SER A 102 -34.93 -40.44 30.35
N VAL A 103 -33.93 -41.17 30.85
CA VAL A 103 -33.48 -42.46 30.29
C VAL A 103 -34.61 -43.49 30.18
N GLU A 104 -35.55 -43.48 31.12
CA GLU A 104 -36.68 -44.42 31.17
C GLU A 104 -37.98 -43.82 30.58
N SER A 105 -37.90 -42.68 29.90
CA SER A 105 -39.08 -41.98 29.36
C SER A 105 -39.43 -42.40 27.93
N ASP A 106 -40.73 -42.55 27.64
CA ASP A 106 -41.26 -42.91 26.31
C ASP A 106 -40.90 -41.90 25.21
N ASP A 107 -40.75 -40.62 25.57
CA ASP A 107 -40.38 -39.55 24.62
C ASP A 107 -38.86 -39.27 24.59
N GLY A 108 -38.07 -39.98 25.41
CA GLY A 108 -36.64 -39.80 25.58
C GLY A 108 -36.24 -38.40 26.07
N GLY A 109 -37.10 -37.73 26.85
CA GLY A 109 -36.83 -36.42 27.44
C GLY A 109 -37.08 -35.23 26.51
N LYS A 110 -37.62 -35.47 25.31
CA LYS A 110 -37.85 -34.42 24.29
C LYS A 110 -38.75 -33.30 24.79
N ALA A 111 -39.78 -33.59 25.57
CA ALA A 111 -40.66 -32.56 26.12
C ALA A 111 -39.90 -31.60 27.05
N ILE A 112 -39.03 -32.12 27.93
CA ILE A 112 -38.28 -31.31 28.89
C ILE A 112 -37.20 -30.47 28.19
N ILE A 113 -36.49 -31.07 27.25
CA ILE A 113 -35.44 -30.35 26.51
C ILE A 113 -36.02 -29.19 25.69
N ARG A 114 -37.28 -29.30 25.20
CA ARG A 114 -37.97 -28.18 24.53
C ARG A 114 -38.24 -26.99 25.44
N GLU A 115 -38.39 -27.23 26.75
CA GLU A 115 -38.56 -26.17 27.76
C GLU A 115 -37.22 -25.53 28.17
N MET A 116 -36.10 -26.07 27.68
CA MET A 116 -34.73 -25.58 27.95
C MET A 116 -34.06 -25.06 26.67
N PRO A 117 -34.57 -23.96 26.08
CA PRO A 117 -33.94 -23.38 24.90
C PRO A 117 -32.53 -22.85 25.24
N PRO A 118 -31.54 -23.02 24.36
CA PRO A 118 -30.17 -22.64 24.67
C PRO A 118 -30.04 -21.14 25.00
N TYR A 119 -29.15 -20.83 25.92
CA TYR A 119 -28.73 -19.49 26.34
C TYR A 119 -27.93 -18.76 25.27
N GLU A 120 -27.39 -19.48 24.27
CA GLU A 120 -26.57 -18.92 23.19
C GLU A 120 -25.34 -18.13 23.70
N ALA A 121 -24.78 -18.53 24.85
CA ALA A 121 -23.71 -17.80 25.51
C ALA A 121 -22.44 -17.67 24.64
N GLU A 122 -22.05 -18.72 23.91
CA GLU A 122 -20.93 -18.66 22.96
C GLU A 122 -21.21 -17.69 21.79
N GLY A 123 -22.45 -17.68 21.28
CA GLY A 123 -22.89 -16.74 20.25
C GLY A 123 -22.86 -15.29 20.73
N ALA A 124 -23.27 -15.05 21.99
CA ALA A 124 -23.16 -13.75 22.62
C ALA A 124 -21.69 -13.31 22.78
N ILE A 125 -20.79 -14.19 23.22
CA ILE A 125 -19.34 -13.92 23.28
C ILE A 125 -18.81 -13.56 21.90
N ALA A 126 -19.12 -14.35 20.88
CA ALA A 126 -18.69 -14.10 19.51
C ALA A 126 -19.13 -12.70 19.04
N ASN A 127 -20.41 -12.35 19.22
CA ASN A 127 -20.94 -11.03 18.85
C ASN A 127 -20.26 -9.87 19.59
N LEU A 128 -20.02 -10.02 20.91
CA LEU A 128 -19.30 -9.02 21.70
C LEU A 128 -17.84 -8.86 21.22
N VAL A 129 -17.18 -9.95 20.83
CA VAL A 129 -15.84 -9.90 20.22
C VAL A 129 -15.87 -9.13 18.90
N LYS A 130 -16.87 -9.33 18.03
CA LYS A 130 -16.99 -8.55 16.79
C LYS A 130 -17.09 -7.05 17.05
N ILE A 131 -17.93 -6.66 18.01
CA ILE A 131 -18.11 -5.25 18.41
C ILE A 131 -16.81 -4.69 19.00
N TRP A 132 -16.14 -5.46 19.86
CA TRP A 132 -14.85 -5.08 20.44
C TRP A 132 -13.78 -4.89 19.38
N VAL A 133 -13.64 -5.84 18.45
CA VAL A 133 -12.68 -5.78 17.32
C VAL A 133 -12.94 -4.53 16.49
N LYS A 134 -14.20 -4.29 16.09
CA LYS A 134 -14.58 -3.09 15.34
C LYS A 134 -14.18 -1.81 16.07
N THR A 135 -14.52 -1.70 17.35
CA THR A 135 -14.20 -0.53 18.18
C THR A 135 -12.70 -0.28 18.27
N ARG A 136 -11.90 -1.35 18.45
CA ARG A 136 -10.43 -1.27 18.51
C ARG A 136 -9.83 -0.83 17.18
N ILE A 137 -10.30 -1.39 16.06
CA ILE A 137 -9.83 -1.03 14.72
C ILE A 137 -10.18 0.42 14.37
N ASP A 138 -11.39 0.88 14.69
CA ASP A 138 -11.81 2.25 14.38
C ASP A 138 -10.96 3.25 15.17
N ARG A 139 -10.69 2.99 16.45
CA ARG A 139 -9.74 3.78 17.26
C ARG A 139 -8.32 3.75 16.69
N LEU A 140 -7.85 2.59 16.23
CA LEU A 140 -6.51 2.48 15.62
C LEU A 140 -6.42 3.28 14.31
N LYS A 141 -7.47 3.30 13.48
CA LYS A 141 -7.51 4.13 12.26
C LYS A 141 -7.45 5.62 12.57
N GLU A 142 -8.24 6.10 13.53
CA GLU A 142 -8.18 7.50 13.97
C GLU A 142 -6.78 7.86 14.50
N TRP A 143 -6.17 6.93 15.23
CA TRP A 143 -4.82 7.08 15.73
C TRP A 143 -3.79 7.14 14.59
N VAL A 144 -3.90 6.26 13.59
CA VAL A 144 -3.09 6.28 12.36
C VAL A 144 -3.20 7.63 11.66
N ASP A 145 -4.42 8.14 11.46
CA ASP A 145 -4.64 9.42 10.79
C ASP A 145 -3.97 10.57 11.56
N ARG A 146 -4.10 10.62 12.89
CA ARG A 146 -3.45 11.66 13.72
C ARG A 146 -1.93 11.60 13.65
N ASN A 147 -1.35 10.40 13.68
CA ASN A 147 0.11 10.25 13.69
C ASN A 147 0.71 10.57 12.32
N LEU A 148 0.06 10.13 11.24
CA LEU A 148 0.50 10.46 9.90
C LEU A 148 0.39 11.95 9.59
N GLN A 149 -0.56 12.67 10.19
CA GLN A 149 -0.64 14.13 10.09
C GLN A 149 0.53 14.85 10.78
N GLN A 150 1.07 14.26 11.86
CA GLN A 150 2.19 14.82 12.63
C GLN A 150 3.55 14.32 12.13
N GLU A 151 3.56 13.31 11.26
CA GLU A 151 4.77 12.67 10.78
C GLU A 151 5.55 13.59 9.83
N LEU A 152 6.80 13.91 10.22
CA LEU A 152 7.70 14.77 9.46
C LEU A 152 8.51 14.01 8.41
N TRP A 153 8.57 12.67 8.51
CA TRP A 153 9.34 11.81 7.62
C TRP A 153 10.83 12.16 7.58
N SER A 154 11.39 12.53 8.74
CA SER A 154 12.79 12.93 8.86
C SER A 154 13.70 11.71 9.06
N SER A 155 14.82 11.65 8.34
CA SER A 155 15.82 10.58 8.48
C SER A 155 16.58 10.61 9.80
N GLN A 156 16.48 11.71 10.56
CA GLN A 156 17.11 11.88 11.87
C GLN A 156 16.31 11.26 13.02
N ALA A 157 15.05 10.86 12.77
CA ALA A 157 14.18 10.31 13.81
C ALA A 157 14.65 8.92 14.30
N ASN A 158 15.38 8.18 13.46
CA ASN A 158 15.93 6.88 13.80
C ASN A 158 17.22 6.61 13.01
N GLN A 159 18.20 5.96 13.64
CA GLN A 159 19.43 5.48 13.01
C GLN A 159 19.17 4.55 11.81
N GLU A 160 18.06 3.79 11.84
CA GLU A 160 17.65 2.88 10.77
C GLU A 160 16.78 3.55 9.69
N GLY A 161 16.46 4.84 9.83
CA GLY A 161 15.88 5.66 8.77
C GLY A 161 14.41 5.36 8.41
N TYR A 162 13.64 4.73 9.29
CA TYR A 162 12.18 4.59 9.17
C TYR A 162 11.42 5.49 10.16
N ALA A 163 10.14 5.70 9.86
CA ALA A 163 9.26 6.60 10.59
C ALA A 163 8.85 6.05 11.98
N PRO A 164 8.89 6.87 13.05
CA PRO A 164 8.40 6.47 14.38
C PRO A 164 6.93 6.05 14.40
N SER A 165 6.10 6.66 13.55
CA SER A 165 4.68 6.28 13.47
C SER A 165 4.46 4.80 13.12
N ALA A 166 5.33 4.18 12.32
CA ALA A 166 5.21 2.75 12.01
C ALA A 166 5.50 1.86 13.23
N VAL A 167 6.49 2.24 14.04
CA VAL A 167 6.83 1.53 15.29
C VAL A 167 5.63 1.53 16.22
N GLU A 168 5.00 2.69 16.33
CA GLU A 168 3.88 2.87 17.23
C GLU A 168 2.60 2.18 16.73
N VAL A 169 2.34 2.14 15.41
CA VAL A 169 1.25 1.31 14.84
C VAL A 169 1.47 -0.16 15.19
N LEU A 170 2.68 -0.70 14.97
CA LEU A 170 2.97 -2.11 15.31
C LEU A 170 2.90 -2.36 16.82
N ARG A 171 3.29 -1.38 17.65
CA ARG A 171 3.14 -1.44 19.11
C ARG A 171 1.66 -1.58 19.50
N ILE A 172 0.77 -0.76 18.94
CA ILE A 172 -0.67 -0.83 19.25
C ILE A 172 -1.31 -2.11 18.72
N ILE A 173 -0.88 -2.61 17.56
CA ILE A 173 -1.29 -3.92 17.03
C ILE A 173 -0.93 -5.02 18.04
N ASN A 174 0.30 -5.00 18.55
CA ASN A 174 0.77 -5.94 19.57
C ASN A 174 -0.03 -5.82 20.87
N GLU A 175 -0.28 -4.62 21.37
CA GLU A 175 -1.12 -4.41 22.57
C GLU A 175 -2.55 -4.89 22.37
N THR A 176 -3.10 -4.75 21.17
CA THR A 176 -4.45 -5.23 20.83
C THR A 176 -4.49 -6.76 20.84
N LEU A 177 -3.44 -7.43 20.34
CA LEU A 177 -3.32 -8.88 20.43
C LEU A 177 -3.21 -9.34 21.89
N ASP A 178 -2.38 -8.69 22.70
CA ASP A 178 -2.25 -9.02 24.13
C ASP A 178 -3.59 -8.87 24.86
N ALA A 179 -4.30 -7.76 24.62
CA ALA A 179 -5.61 -7.50 25.21
C ALA A 179 -6.65 -8.54 24.77
N PHE A 180 -6.59 -9.03 23.52
CA PHE A 180 -7.47 -10.09 23.03
C PHE A 180 -7.25 -11.41 23.79
N PHE A 181 -5.99 -11.83 23.93
CA PHE A 181 -5.64 -13.09 24.61
C PHE A 181 -5.76 -13.05 26.14
N GLN A 182 -5.82 -11.86 26.74
CA GLN A 182 -6.10 -11.69 28.17
C GLN A 182 -7.59 -11.88 28.51
N LEU A 183 -8.49 -11.81 27.52
CA LEU A 183 -9.90 -12.05 27.75
C LEU A 183 -10.14 -13.55 27.97
N PRO A 184 -11.01 -13.96 28.90
CA PRO A 184 -11.23 -15.38 29.19
C PRO A 184 -12.13 -16.06 28.14
N ILE A 185 -11.86 -15.87 26.84
CA ILE A 185 -12.67 -16.35 25.73
C ILE A 185 -12.43 -17.87 25.56
N PRO A 186 -13.49 -18.72 25.56
CA PRO A 186 -13.33 -20.16 25.41
C PRO A 186 -12.98 -20.63 23.98
N MET A 187 -12.97 -19.73 22.99
CA MET A 187 -12.80 -20.05 21.56
C MET A 187 -11.87 -19.07 20.82
N HIS A 188 -10.71 -18.72 21.41
CA HIS A 188 -9.76 -17.80 20.76
C HIS A 188 -9.36 -18.20 19.33
N PRO A 189 -9.03 -19.47 19.01
CA PRO A 189 -8.64 -19.87 17.67
C PRO A 189 -9.70 -19.57 16.61
N ALA A 190 -10.99 -19.76 16.95
CA ALA A 190 -12.12 -19.52 16.05
C ALA A 190 -12.33 -18.03 15.76
N LEU A 191 -12.05 -17.15 16.73
CA LEU A 191 -12.26 -15.69 16.61
C LEU A 191 -11.02 -14.92 16.16
N LEU A 192 -9.82 -15.50 16.31
CA LEU A 192 -8.56 -14.87 15.90
C LEU A 192 -8.53 -14.44 14.42
N PRO A 193 -9.06 -15.19 13.42
CA PRO A 193 -9.07 -14.74 12.03
C PRO A 193 -9.74 -13.37 11.83
N GLU A 194 -10.82 -13.09 12.56
CA GLU A 194 -11.54 -11.82 12.46
C GLU A 194 -10.72 -10.66 13.02
N VAL A 195 -10.10 -10.86 14.18
CA VAL A 195 -9.15 -9.90 14.79
C VAL A 195 -8.02 -9.58 13.82
N MET A 196 -7.42 -10.63 13.25
CA MET A 196 -6.27 -10.53 12.36
C MET A 196 -6.58 -9.81 11.05
N ASN A 197 -7.68 -10.15 10.38
CA ASN A 197 -8.13 -9.43 9.18
C ASN A 197 -8.40 -7.95 9.48
N GLY A 198 -8.91 -7.65 10.67
CA GLY A 198 -9.10 -6.28 11.13
C GLY A 198 -7.81 -5.49 11.28
N LEU A 199 -6.80 -6.09 11.92
CA LEU A 199 -5.46 -5.52 12.10
C LEU A 199 -4.73 -5.38 10.75
N ASP A 200 -4.82 -6.38 9.87
CA ASP A 200 -4.25 -6.37 8.53
C ASP A 200 -4.83 -5.21 7.69
N ARG A 201 -6.15 -5.02 7.70
CA ARG A 201 -6.78 -3.87 7.02
C ARG A 201 -6.32 -2.53 7.59
N CYS A 202 -6.05 -2.45 8.89
CA CYS A 202 -5.60 -1.21 9.50
C CYS A 202 -4.15 -0.89 9.14
N LEU A 203 -3.27 -1.90 9.13
CA LEU A 203 -1.89 -1.74 8.69
C LEU A 203 -1.81 -1.43 7.19
N GLN A 204 -2.65 -2.08 6.36
CA GLN A 204 -2.81 -1.73 4.95
C GLN A 204 -3.23 -0.26 4.78
N TYR A 205 -4.18 0.21 5.59
CA TYR A 205 -4.61 1.61 5.57
C TYR A 205 -3.46 2.57 5.90
N TYR A 206 -2.65 2.26 6.91
CA TYR A 206 -1.43 3.01 7.22
C TYR A 206 -0.50 3.09 5.99
N VAL A 207 -0.23 1.96 5.33
CA VAL A 207 0.64 1.91 4.14
C VAL A 207 0.12 2.78 3.00
N ILE A 208 -1.19 2.73 2.74
CA ILE A 208 -1.84 3.55 1.70
C ILE A 208 -1.72 5.03 2.02
N LYS A 209 -1.97 5.42 3.28
CA LYS A 209 -1.89 6.82 3.73
C LYS A 209 -0.46 7.33 3.78
N ALA A 210 0.50 6.53 4.19
CA ALA A 210 1.93 6.88 4.20
C ALA A 210 2.43 7.28 2.80
N LYS A 211 1.92 6.64 1.75
CA LYS A 211 2.24 6.97 0.35
C LYS A 211 1.53 8.23 -0.18
N SER A 212 0.41 8.62 0.43
CA SER A 212 -0.43 9.69 -0.11
C SER A 212 0.35 11.02 -0.21
N GLY A 213 0.11 11.78 -1.26
CA GLY A 213 0.83 13.05 -1.51
C GLY A 213 2.27 12.93 -2.01
N CYS A 214 2.79 11.71 -2.25
CA CYS A 214 4.14 11.52 -2.79
C CYS A 214 4.25 11.75 -4.32
N GLY A 215 3.12 11.95 -5.00
CA GLY A 215 3.07 12.06 -6.45
C GLY A 215 3.17 10.70 -7.16
N SER A 216 3.25 10.75 -8.49
CA SER A 216 3.40 9.61 -9.38
C SER A 216 4.32 9.99 -10.54
N ARG A 217 4.71 9.03 -11.39
CA ARG A 217 5.42 9.29 -12.65
C ARG A 217 4.84 10.48 -13.42
N ASN A 218 3.52 10.50 -13.61
CA ASN A 218 2.83 11.52 -14.41
C ASN A 218 2.77 12.88 -13.72
N THR A 219 2.99 12.94 -12.40
CA THR A 219 3.02 14.19 -11.63
C THR A 219 4.25 15.03 -11.96
N PHE A 220 5.38 14.38 -12.27
CA PHE A 220 6.67 15.07 -12.48
C PHE A 220 7.04 15.23 -13.95
N LEU A 221 6.42 14.47 -14.86
CA LEU A 221 6.70 14.58 -16.29
C LEU A 221 6.31 15.96 -16.85
N PRO A 222 7.19 16.63 -17.60
CA PRO A 222 6.88 17.92 -18.20
C PRO A 222 5.83 17.77 -19.31
N THR A 223 5.00 18.80 -19.48
CA THR A 223 4.06 18.84 -20.59
C THR A 223 4.81 18.93 -21.91
N MET A 224 4.38 18.12 -22.89
CA MET A 224 4.98 18.09 -24.21
C MET A 224 4.85 19.45 -24.91
N PRO A 225 5.93 20.05 -25.41
CA PRO A 225 5.85 21.30 -26.14
C PRO A 225 5.12 21.09 -27.48
N ALA A 226 4.50 22.15 -27.98
CA ALA A 226 3.86 22.13 -29.27
C ALA A 226 4.88 21.90 -30.39
N LEU A 227 4.45 21.24 -31.46
CA LEU A 227 5.30 20.87 -32.58
C LEU A 227 5.74 22.11 -33.36
N THR A 228 7.05 22.29 -33.49
CA THR A 228 7.68 23.37 -34.24
C THR A 228 8.69 22.79 -35.23
N ARG A 229 9.03 23.54 -36.27
CA ARG A 229 10.14 23.19 -37.17
C ARG A 229 11.36 24.09 -36.93
N CYS A 230 12.56 23.56 -37.17
CA CYS A 230 13.80 24.30 -36.99
C CYS A 230 13.90 25.58 -37.83
N THR A 231 14.49 26.63 -37.24
CA THR A 231 14.87 27.86 -37.93
C THR A 231 16.28 27.69 -38.51
N ILE A 232 16.38 27.60 -39.83
CA ILE A 232 17.67 27.49 -40.52
C ILE A 232 18.28 28.88 -40.57
N GLY A 233 19.43 29.05 -39.90
CA GLY A 233 20.23 30.27 -40.01
C GLY A 233 20.78 30.40 -41.43
N SER A 234 20.47 31.51 -42.11
CA SER A 234 21.12 31.85 -43.38
C SER A 234 22.57 32.21 -43.06
N LYS A 235 23.55 31.44 -43.53
CA LYS A 235 24.99 31.71 -43.35
C LYS A 235 25.51 32.90 -44.18
N PHE A 236 24.67 33.91 -44.42
CA PHE A 236 25.04 35.18 -45.04
C PHE A 236 24.67 36.34 -44.11
N GLN A 237 25.56 36.63 -43.17
CA GLN A 237 25.61 37.93 -42.50
C GLN A 237 27.07 38.40 -42.46
N GLY A 238 27.53 38.85 -43.62
CA GLY A 238 28.65 39.77 -43.70
C GLY A 238 28.25 41.12 -43.09
N PHE A 239 29.18 41.69 -42.32
CA PHE A 239 29.23 43.09 -41.89
C PHE A 239 27.96 43.69 -41.28
N GLY A 240 27.85 43.52 -39.97
CA GLY A 240 27.03 44.38 -39.12
C GLY A 240 26.94 43.82 -37.72
N LYS A 241 27.79 44.31 -36.81
CA LYS A 241 27.64 44.10 -35.37
C LYS A 241 26.30 44.73 -34.92
N LYS A 242 25.19 44.02 -35.11
CA LYS A 242 24.03 44.18 -34.23
C LYS A 242 24.27 43.23 -33.07
N LYS A 243 24.52 43.84 -31.92
CA LYS A 243 24.54 43.19 -30.62
C LYS A 243 23.15 42.57 -30.43
N ASP A 244 22.97 41.33 -30.88
CA ASP A 244 21.79 40.56 -30.60
C ASP A 244 21.71 40.47 -29.08
N LYS A 245 20.72 41.16 -28.51
CA LYS A 245 20.31 40.94 -27.14
C LYS A 245 20.06 39.44 -27.04
N SER A 246 20.80 38.77 -26.16
CA SER A 246 20.43 37.45 -25.66
C SER A 246 18.92 37.44 -25.52
N PRO A 247 18.18 36.47 -26.11
CA PRO A 247 16.80 36.30 -25.72
C PRO A 247 16.87 36.13 -24.21
N ASN A 248 16.26 37.06 -23.46
CA ASN A 248 16.00 36.81 -22.05
C ASN A 248 15.46 35.38 -21.98
N PRO A 249 15.96 34.52 -21.10
CA PRO A 249 15.20 33.32 -20.79
C PRO A 249 13.83 33.87 -20.46
N GLN A 250 12.81 33.51 -21.25
CA GLN A 250 11.45 33.86 -20.90
C GLN A 250 11.33 33.34 -19.48
N LYS A 251 11.29 34.27 -18.51
CA LYS A 251 10.88 33.99 -17.16
C LYS A 251 9.57 33.26 -17.39
N ARG A 252 9.58 31.94 -17.19
CA ARG A 252 8.34 31.20 -16.96
C ARG A 252 7.71 31.98 -15.83
N ASN A 253 6.63 32.70 -16.13
CA ASN A 253 5.67 32.97 -15.08
C ASN A 253 5.37 31.58 -14.50
N PRO A 254 5.55 31.36 -13.19
CA PRO A 254 5.10 30.13 -12.56
C PRO A 254 3.57 30.20 -12.49
N GLN A 255 2.92 30.10 -13.66
CA GLN A 255 1.47 30.05 -13.82
C GLN A 255 1.11 28.67 -14.36
N VAL A 256 1.51 27.64 -13.60
CA VAL A 256 0.64 26.55 -13.14
C VAL A 256 1.13 26.16 -11.74
N ALA A 257 1.06 27.12 -10.80
CA ALA A 257 1.09 26.84 -9.37
C ALA A 257 -0.36 26.89 -8.87
N THR A 258 -1.12 25.84 -9.17
CA THR A 258 -2.39 25.55 -8.51
C THR A 258 -2.55 24.04 -8.47
N ASN A 259 -1.79 23.41 -7.57
CA ASN A 259 -2.29 22.50 -6.54
C ASN A 259 -1.11 22.01 -5.68
N GLY A 260 -0.97 22.61 -4.49
CA GLY A 260 -0.24 22.05 -3.36
C GLY A 260 1.28 21.96 -3.49
N ASP A 261 1.98 22.87 -2.83
CA ASP A 261 3.40 22.78 -2.49
C ASP A 261 3.65 21.69 -1.40
N SER A 262 3.01 20.53 -1.56
CA SER A 262 2.96 19.42 -0.61
C SER A 262 3.61 18.16 -1.18
N SER A 263 4.56 18.33 -2.10
CA SER A 263 5.31 17.20 -2.65
C SER A 263 6.46 16.82 -1.71
N SER A 264 6.41 15.62 -1.14
CA SER A 264 7.45 15.12 -0.23
C SER A 264 8.83 15.10 -0.89
N GLY A 265 9.82 15.78 -0.30
CA GLY A 265 11.20 15.79 -0.80
C GLY A 265 11.84 14.40 -0.83
N ILE A 266 12.97 14.29 -1.54
CA ILE A 266 13.67 13.00 -1.70
C ILE A 266 14.04 12.34 -0.37
N PRO A 267 14.56 13.04 0.65
CA PRO A 267 14.81 12.44 1.96
C PRO A 267 13.54 11.84 2.57
N GLN A 268 12.41 12.55 2.50
CA GLN A 268 11.13 12.09 3.03
C GLN A 268 10.56 10.89 2.26
N LEU A 269 10.80 10.81 0.96
CA LEU A 269 10.45 9.63 0.16
C LEU A 269 11.30 8.41 0.54
N CYS A 270 12.60 8.61 0.81
CA CYS A 270 13.49 7.54 1.26
C CYS A 270 13.05 6.98 2.62
N VAL A 271 12.68 7.84 3.57
CA VAL A 271 12.17 7.41 4.89
C VAL A 271 10.88 6.59 4.73
N ARG A 272 9.96 7.00 3.84
CA ARG A 272 8.74 6.21 3.56
C ARG A 272 9.06 4.84 2.97
N ILE A 273 9.98 4.77 2.01
CA ILE A 273 10.43 3.50 1.41
C ILE A 273 11.02 2.59 2.48
N ASN A 274 11.92 3.12 3.32
CA ASN A 274 12.52 2.38 4.42
C ASN A 274 11.48 1.92 5.44
N THR A 275 10.47 2.75 5.73
CA THR A 275 9.37 2.42 6.63
C THR A 275 8.56 1.22 6.13
N LEU A 276 8.21 1.19 4.84
CA LEU A 276 7.49 0.05 4.26
C LEU A 276 8.36 -1.21 4.21
N GLN A 277 9.66 -1.06 3.94
CA GLN A 277 10.60 -2.17 3.98
C GLN A 277 10.81 -2.73 5.39
N TRP A 278 10.78 -1.86 6.40
CA TRP A 278 10.86 -2.25 7.81
C TRP A 278 9.60 -3.01 8.24
N ILE A 279 8.40 -2.49 7.94
CA ILE A 279 7.13 -3.19 8.19
C ILE A 279 7.14 -4.59 7.55
N LEU A 280 7.68 -4.73 6.34
CA LEU A 280 7.85 -6.04 5.70
C LEU A 280 8.71 -7.03 6.49
N GLY A 281 9.75 -6.54 7.18
CA GLY A 281 10.59 -7.36 8.05
C GLY A 281 9.91 -7.78 9.36
N GLU A 282 8.94 -6.99 9.83
CA GLU A 282 8.25 -7.23 11.11
C GLU A 282 7.13 -8.29 11.01
N PHE A 283 6.67 -8.66 9.81
CA PHE A 283 5.62 -9.68 9.66
C PHE A 283 6.04 -11.04 10.21
N ASP A 284 7.28 -11.47 9.99
CA ASP A 284 7.79 -12.75 10.52
C ASP A 284 7.83 -12.74 12.06
N VAL A 285 8.15 -11.58 12.66
CA VAL A 285 8.18 -11.40 14.11
C VAL A 285 6.76 -11.46 14.68
N LEU A 286 5.83 -10.77 14.02
CA LEU A 286 4.42 -10.72 14.40
C LEU A 286 3.78 -12.11 14.28
N GLU A 287 4.04 -12.86 13.21
CA GLU A 287 3.55 -14.23 13.02
C GLU A 287 4.02 -15.15 14.14
N LYS A 288 5.33 -15.15 14.45
CA LYS A 288 5.90 -15.95 15.55
C LYS A 288 5.27 -15.61 16.91
N ARG A 289 5.03 -14.32 17.15
CA ARG A 289 4.37 -13.84 18.37
C ARG A 289 2.94 -14.35 18.47
N ILE A 290 2.15 -14.25 17.40
CA ILE A 290 0.77 -14.73 17.38
C ILE A 290 0.73 -16.23 17.65
N ILE A 291 1.61 -17.02 17.03
CA ILE A 291 1.73 -18.46 17.29
C ILE A 291 2.02 -18.72 18.77
N THR A 292 2.90 -17.91 19.38
CA THR A 292 3.25 -18.04 20.80
C THR A 292 2.07 -17.71 21.71
N LEU A 293 1.36 -16.61 21.46
CA LEU A 293 0.16 -16.23 22.20
C LEU A 293 -0.94 -17.30 22.08
N LEU A 294 -1.12 -17.85 20.89
CA LEU A 294 -2.09 -18.90 20.64
C LEU A 294 -1.74 -20.21 21.37
N ARG A 295 -0.46 -20.60 21.39
CA ARG A 295 0.03 -21.77 22.16
C ARG A 295 -0.19 -21.65 23.66
N ASN A 296 -0.17 -20.42 24.18
CA ASN A 296 -0.38 -20.14 25.60
C ASN A 296 -1.87 -19.98 25.96
N SER A 297 -2.78 -20.07 24.99
CA SER A 297 -4.23 -19.96 25.23
C SER A 297 -4.80 -21.27 25.76
N GLU A 298 -5.65 -21.20 26.80
CA GLU A 298 -6.38 -22.35 27.35
C GLU A 298 -7.29 -23.04 26.32
N SER A 299 -7.73 -22.30 25.30
CA SER A 299 -8.69 -22.76 24.30
C SER A 299 -8.07 -23.31 23.02
N ALA A 300 -6.74 -23.53 22.98
CA ALA A 300 -6.05 -23.96 21.76
C ALA A 300 -5.83 -25.48 21.74
N HIS A 301 -6.16 -26.11 20.61
CA HIS A 301 -5.94 -27.54 20.35
C HIS A 301 -4.83 -27.76 19.32
N VAL A 302 -4.23 -28.96 19.32
CA VAL A 302 -3.11 -29.32 18.41
C VAL A 302 -3.46 -29.10 16.94
N GLU A 303 -4.73 -29.25 16.57
CA GLU A 303 -5.25 -29.07 15.22
C GLU A 303 -5.31 -27.60 14.77
N ASP A 304 -5.43 -26.65 15.72
CA ASP A 304 -5.47 -25.19 15.44
C ASP A 304 -4.12 -24.65 14.93
N PHE A 305 -3.05 -25.44 15.08
CA PHE A 305 -1.71 -25.12 14.60
C PHE A 305 -1.41 -25.71 13.22
N SER A 306 -2.33 -26.49 12.64
CA SER A 306 -2.18 -27.03 11.29
C SER A 306 -2.45 -25.94 10.23
N ASN A 307 -1.63 -25.96 9.16
CA ASN A 307 -1.44 -24.93 8.14
C ASN A 307 -2.69 -24.10 7.75
N GLY A 308 -2.72 -22.84 8.19
CA GLY A 308 -3.67 -21.82 7.69
C GLY A 308 -3.88 -20.67 8.66
N LEU A 309 -3.80 -20.92 9.97
CA LEU A 309 -4.10 -19.91 10.99
C LEU A 309 -3.00 -18.84 11.16
N ALA A 310 -1.77 -19.12 10.70
CA ALA A 310 -0.61 -18.23 10.79
C ALA A 310 -0.44 -17.30 9.56
N LYS A 311 -0.98 -17.69 8.39
CA LYS A 311 -0.95 -16.87 7.16
C LYS A 311 -2.07 -15.82 7.15
N LYS A 312 -1.97 -14.79 8.00
CA LYS A 312 -3.11 -13.89 8.26
C LYS A 312 -2.87 -12.39 8.00
N PHE A 313 -1.69 -12.03 7.51
CA PHE A 313 -1.48 -10.74 6.87
C PHE A 313 -1.28 -10.97 5.38
N GLU A 314 -2.36 -10.86 4.61
CA GLU A 314 -2.31 -11.02 3.15
C GLU A 314 -2.31 -9.66 2.45
N LEU A 315 -3.01 -8.68 3.03
CA LEU A 315 -3.23 -7.39 2.42
C LEU A 315 -2.04 -6.45 2.62
N SER A 316 -1.49 -6.39 3.84
CA SER A 316 -0.44 -5.44 4.19
C SER A 316 0.91 -5.73 3.52
N PRO A 317 1.40 -6.99 3.43
CA PRO A 317 2.66 -7.26 2.73
C PRO A 317 2.59 -6.89 1.25
N ALA A 318 1.48 -7.24 0.57
CA ALA A 318 1.25 -6.88 -0.81
C ALA A 318 1.20 -5.35 -0.99
N ALA A 319 0.47 -4.64 -0.12
CA ALA A 319 0.40 -3.19 -0.14
C ALA A 319 1.77 -2.52 0.13
N CYS A 320 2.61 -3.09 0.99
CA CYS A 320 3.97 -2.60 1.22
C CYS A 320 4.83 -2.75 -0.03
N LEU A 321 4.82 -3.92 -0.69
CA LEU A 321 5.59 -4.17 -1.92
C LEU A 321 5.18 -3.24 -3.07
N GLU A 322 3.88 -3.04 -3.24
CA GLU A 322 3.30 -2.10 -4.21
C GLU A 322 3.65 -0.65 -3.84
N GLY A 323 3.51 -0.29 -2.57
CA GLY A 323 3.86 1.04 -2.06
C GLY A 323 5.32 1.39 -2.29
N ILE A 324 6.23 0.45 -2.01
CA ILE A 324 7.67 0.60 -2.30
C ILE A 324 7.89 0.80 -3.80
N GLN A 325 7.19 0.05 -4.67
CA GLN A 325 7.30 0.22 -6.12
C GLN A 325 6.94 1.65 -6.54
N GLN A 326 5.77 2.11 -6.11
CA GLN A 326 5.23 3.41 -6.48
C GLN A 326 6.09 4.56 -5.93
N LEU A 327 6.60 4.42 -4.70
CA LEU A 327 7.50 5.41 -4.11
C LEU A 327 8.85 5.45 -4.81
N CYS A 328 9.42 4.31 -5.20
CA CYS A 328 10.65 4.28 -6.00
C CYS A 328 10.47 4.97 -7.35
N GLU A 329 9.36 4.70 -8.05
CA GLU A 329 9.04 5.36 -9.32
C GLU A 329 8.83 6.88 -9.11
N ALA A 330 8.03 7.29 -8.13
CA ALA A 330 7.79 8.70 -7.83
C ALA A 330 9.09 9.44 -7.48
N ALA A 331 9.95 8.84 -6.65
CA ALA A 331 11.26 9.40 -6.30
C ALA A 331 12.15 9.55 -7.53
N ALA A 332 12.21 8.53 -8.40
CA ALA A 332 13.02 8.57 -9.61
C ALA A 332 12.60 9.70 -10.57
N TYR A 333 11.30 9.80 -10.89
CA TYR A 333 10.81 10.84 -11.78
C TYR A 333 10.90 12.24 -11.15
N ARG A 334 10.76 12.36 -9.83
CA ARG A 334 11.04 13.62 -9.13
C ARG A 334 12.52 14.01 -9.24
N ILE A 335 13.45 13.10 -8.98
CA ILE A 335 14.89 13.39 -9.10
C ILE A 335 15.20 13.91 -10.50
N VAL A 336 14.76 13.20 -11.54
CA VAL A 336 15.15 13.50 -12.92
C VAL A 336 14.43 14.74 -13.47
N PHE A 337 13.12 14.85 -13.28
CA PHE A 337 12.30 15.88 -13.94
C PHE A 337 11.96 17.08 -13.08
N HIS A 338 12.21 17.03 -11.77
CA HIS A 338 12.02 18.17 -10.87
C HIS A 338 13.37 18.65 -10.32
N ASP A 339 14.09 17.82 -9.56
CA ASP A 339 15.33 18.23 -8.88
C ASP A 339 16.48 18.50 -9.86
N LEU A 340 16.59 17.72 -10.93
CA LEU A 340 17.63 17.86 -11.97
C LEU A 340 17.08 18.51 -13.26
N SER A 341 15.90 19.14 -13.18
CA SER A 341 15.24 19.75 -14.33
C SER A 341 16.09 20.84 -14.98
N HIS A 342 16.85 21.61 -14.20
CA HIS A 342 17.73 22.66 -14.72
C HIS A 342 18.86 22.08 -15.58
N ALA A 343 19.47 20.97 -15.15
CA ALA A 343 20.56 20.32 -15.88
C ALA A 343 20.05 19.52 -17.08
N LEU A 344 18.94 18.79 -16.91
CA LEU A 344 18.37 17.96 -17.97
C LEU A 344 17.51 18.77 -18.95
N TRP A 345 16.43 19.39 -18.46
CA TRP A 345 15.40 20.00 -19.30
C TRP A 345 15.75 21.41 -19.78
N ASP A 346 16.41 22.21 -18.95
CA ASP A 346 16.70 23.60 -19.28
C ASP A 346 18.09 23.80 -19.93
N SER A 347 19.00 22.80 -19.83
CA SER A 347 20.38 22.93 -20.32
C SER A 347 20.76 21.96 -21.43
N LEU A 348 20.47 20.65 -21.30
CA LEU A 348 20.97 19.63 -22.26
C LEU A 348 20.57 19.95 -23.71
N TYR A 349 21.57 20.09 -24.58
CA TYR A 349 21.47 20.43 -26.01
C TYR A 349 20.80 21.77 -26.35
N VAL A 350 20.56 22.64 -25.37
CA VAL A 350 20.02 23.96 -25.63
C VAL A 350 21.05 24.81 -26.40
N GLY A 351 20.63 25.38 -27.52
CA GLY A 351 21.49 26.16 -28.41
C GLY A 351 22.27 25.27 -29.38
N ASP A 352 23.32 24.61 -28.87
CA ASP A 352 24.22 23.79 -29.68
C ASP A 352 24.63 22.50 -28.94
N PRO A 353 24.46 21.30 -29.54
CA PRO A 353 24.78 20.03 -28.90
C PRO A 353 26.24 19.87 -28.46
N ALA A 354 27.21 20.49 -29.15
CA ALA A 354 28.62 20.37 -28.78
C ALA A 354 28.97 21.19 -27.53
N SER A 355 28.27 22.31 -27.30
CA SER A 355 28.48 23.19 -26.14
C SER A 355 27.66 22.81 -24.90
N SER A 356 26.49 22.22 -25.08
CA SER A 356 25.53 21.91 -24.01
C SER A 356 25.37 20.40 -23.84
N ARG A 357 26.42 19.75 -23.35
CA ARG A 357 26.54 18.28 -23.23
C ARG A 357 25.84 17.71 -21.98
N ILE A 358 25.75 16.37 -21.91
CA ILE A 358 25.13 15.66 -20.79
C ILE A 358 25.92 15.73 -19.46
N GLU A 359 27.21 16.03 -19.52
CA GLU A 359 28.15 15.98 -18.39
C GLU A 359 27.63 16.67 -17.10
N PRO A 360 27.07 17.90 -17.12
CA PRO A 360 26.57 18.54 -15.90
C PRO A 360 25.41 17.76 -15.25
N PHE A 361 24.54 17.15 -16.06
CA PHE A 361 23.46 16.30 -15.57
C PHE A 361 24.02 15.02 -14.92
N LEU A 362 25.03 14.39 -15.52
CA LEU A 362 25.65 13.18 -14.96
C LEU A 362 26.28 13.44 -13.59
N GLN A 363 27.00 14.55 -13.44
CA GLN A 363 27.65 14.92 -12.17
C GLN A 363 26.65 15.16 -11.04
N GLU A 364 25.52 15.80 -11.32
CA GLU A 364 24.47 16.00 -10.31
C GLU A 364 23.68 14.72 -10.03
N LEU A 365 23.43 13.91 -11.06
CA LEU A 365 22.78 12.61 -10.93
C LEU A 365 23.63 11.66 -10.07
N GLU A 366 24.94 11.62 -10.26
CA GLU A 366 25.87 10.84 -9.43
C GLU A 366 25.77 11.21 -7.95
N ARG A 367 25.73 12.52 -7.62
CA ARG A 367 25.53 12.98 -6.24
C ARG A 367 24.20 12.51 -5.66
N LYS A 368 23.13 12.50 -6.47
CA LYS A 368 21.83 11.97 -6.04
C LYS A 368 21.88 10.45 -5.84
N LEU A 369 22.57 9.71 -6.70
CA LEU A 369 22.75 8.26 -6.56
C LEU A 369 23.54 7.88 -5.30
N MET A 370 24.58 8.64 -4.95
CA MET A 370 25.31 8.48 -3.68
C MET A 370 24.37 8.70 -2.48
N PHE A 371 23.64 9.83 -2.47
CA PHE A 371 22.67 10.12 -1.40
C PHE A 371 21.63 9.01 -1.22
N ILE A 372 21.07 8.49 -2.33
CA ILE A 372 20.12 7.38 -2.30
C ILE A 372 20.75 6.10 -1.76
N SER A 373 21.99 5.80 -2.16
CA SER A 373 22.71 4.60 -1.72
C SER A 373 22.96 4.60 -0.21
N ASP A 374 23.23 5.77 0.35
CA ASP A 374 23.48 5.97 1.78
C ASP A 374 22.19 5.97 2.61
N THR A 375 21.09 6.46 2.05
CA THR A 375 19.83 6.68 2.79
C THR A 375 18.87 5.48 2.70
N VAL A 376 18.81 4.80 1.56
CA VAL A 376 17.83 3.73 1.32
C VAL A 376 18.37 2.36 1.74
N HIS A 377 17.51 1.58 2.39
CA HIS A 377 17.81 0.23 2.85
C HIS A 377 18.36 -0.66 1.71
N GLY A 378 19.40 -1.45 2.00
CA GLY A 378 20.14 -2.21 0.98
C GLY A 378 19.29 -3.14 0.10
N ARG A 379 18.23 -3.75 0.67
CA ARG A 379 17.27 -4.59 -0.08
C ARG A 379 16.49 -3.84 -1.18
N ILE A 380 16.35 -2.52 -1.05
CA ILE A 380 15.59 -1.68 -1.99
C ILE A 380 16.51 -0.87 -2.91
N ARG A 381 17.79 -0.71 -2.56
CA ARG A 381 18.76 0.11 -3.30
C ARG A 381 18.79 -0.20 -4.81
N THR A 382 18.93 -1.47 -5.19
CA THR A 382 18.93 -1.88 -6.60
C THR A 382 17.64 -1.46 -7.33
N ARG A 383 16.49 -1.56 -6.64
CA ARG A 383 15.18 -1.22 -7.20
C ARG A 383 15.06 0.27 -7.48
N ILE A 384 15.37 1.13 -6.51
CA ILE A 384 15.27 2.58 -6.70
C ILE A 384 16.29 3.09 -7.73
N ILE A 385 17.53 2.58 -7.74
CA ILE A 385 18.53 2.95 -8.75
C ILE A 385 18.07 2.53 -10.15
N THR A 386 17.43 1.37 -10.29
CA THR A 386 16.85 0.93 -11.57
C THR A 386 15.75 1.88 -12.06
N GLU A 387 14.89 2.37 -11.16
CA GLU A 387 13.86 3.35 -11.54
C GLU A 387 14.47 4.72 -11.88
N ILE A 388 15.52 5.16 -11.16
CA ILE A 388 16.27 6.40 -11.50
C ILE A 388 16.91 6.27 -12.88
N MET A 389 17.50 5.11 -13.21
CA MET A 389 18.04 4.82 -14.54
C MET A 389 16.95 4.91 -15.60
N ARG A 390 15.81 4.27 -15.39
CA ARG A 390 14.68 4.31 -16.32
C ARG A 390 14.20 5.74 -16.54
N ALA A 391 13.98 6.50 -15.48
CA ALA A 391 13.57 7.91 -15.57
C ALA A 391 14.61 8.76 -16.32
N SER A 392 15.91 8.48 -16.12
CA SER A 392 16.99 9.19 -16.83
C SER A 392 17.02 8.88 -18.33
N PHE A 393 16.78 7.63 -18.73
CA PHE A 393 16.65 7.25 -20.15
C PHE A 393 15.41 7.86 -20.79
N ASP A 394 14.28 7.85 -20.09
CA ASP A 394 13.05 8.54 -20.51
C ASP A 394 13.32 10.04 -20.68
N GLY A 395 14.00 10.66 -19.71
CA GLY A 395 14.36 12.08 -19.72
C GLY A 395 15.26 12.45 -20.89
N PHE A 396 16.28 11.63 -21.16
CA PHE A 396 17.16 11.79 -22.30
C PHE A 396 16.39 11.74 -23.63
N LEU A 397 15.50 10.75 -23.80
CA LEU A 397 14.64 10.66 -24.99
C LEU A 397 13.67 11.82 -25.11
N LEU A 398 13.12 12.28 -23.99
CA LEU A 398 12.20 13.42 -23.97
C LEU A 398 12.90 14.71 -24.40
N VAL A 399 14.15 14.91 -23.98
CA VAL A 399 14.97 16.03 -24.46
C VAL A 399 15.18 15.99 -25.97
N LEU A 400 15.46 14.81 -26.53
CA LEU A 400 15.70 14.64 -27.97
C LEU A 400 14.44 14.78 -28.83
N LEU A 401 13.31 14.25 -28.37
CA LEU A 401 12.07 14.13 -29.16
C LEU A 401 11.02 15.18 -28.78
N ALA A 402 11.20 15.86 -27.66
CA ALA A 402 10.20 16.74 -27.08
C ALA A 402 10.79 17.87 -26.22
N GLY A 403 12.06 18.24 -26.38
CA GLY A 403 12.70 19.27 -25.55
C GLY A 403 12.35 20.72 -25.92
N GLY A 404 11.59 20.96 -26.99
CA GLY A 404 11.16 22.30 -27.40
C GLY A 404 12.14 23.04 -28.31
N PRO A 405 11.74 24.20 -28.86
CA PRO A 405 12.36 24.81 -30.05
C PRO A 405 13.79 25.36 -29.86
N SER A 406 14.31 25.34 -28.63
CA SER A 406 15.69 25.74 -28.33
C SER A 406 16.74 24.69 -28.70
N ARG A 407 16.30 23.52 -29.18
CA ARG A 407 17.14 22.38 -29.55
C ARG A 407 17.00 22.11 -31.04
N ALA A 408 18.12 21.86 -31.70
CA ALA A 408 18.15 21.50 -33.12
C ALA A 408 19.37 20.62 -33.39
N PHE A 409 19.17 19.52 -34.12
CA PHE A 409 20.18 18.49 -34.36
C PHE A 409 20.48 18.33 -35.85
N THR A 410 21.75 18.38 -36.20
CA THR A 410 22.26 17.99 -37.52
C THR A 410 22.64 16.51 -37.53
N ARG A 411 22.98 15.97 -38.70
CA ARG A 411 23.49 14.58 -38.78
C ARG A 411 24.86 14.41 -38.14
N LYS A 412 25.65 15.48 -38.04
CA LYS A 412 27.00 15.43 -37.44
C LYS A 412 26.92 15.27 -35.92
N ASP A 413 25.82 15.72 -35.32
CA ASP A 413 25.59 15.63 -33.88
C ASP A 413 25.20 14.21 -33.43
N SER A 414 24.94 13.27 -34.36
CA SER A 414 24.55 11.91 -33.99
C SER A 414 25.59 11.22 -33.12
N GLN A 415 26.89 11.41 -33.43
CA GLN A 415 27.97 10.83 -32.62
C GLN A 415 28.00 11.41 -31.21
N ILE A 416 27.80 12.73 -31.07
CA ILE A 416 27.72 13.41 -29.78
C ILE A 416 26.60 12.82 -28.93
N ILE A 417 25.42 12.61 -29.53
CA ILE A 417 24.26 12.05 -28.83
C ILE A 417 24.50 10.59 -28.43
N GLU A 418 25.11 9.79 -29.30
CA GLU A 418 25.46 8.39 -29.02
C GLU A 418 26.50 8.27 -27.90
N ASP A 419 27.53 9.12 -27.90
CA ASP A 419 28.55 9.17 -26.85
C ASP A 419 27.94 9.61 -25.50
N ASP A 420 27.08 10.64 -25.50
CA ASP A 420 26.40 11.11 -24.30
C ASP A 420 25.47 10.03 -23.70
N PHE A 421 24.77 9.29 -24.54
CA PHE A 421 23.98 8.16 -24.07
C PHE A 421 24.84 7.02 -23.51
N LYS A 422 26.03 6.80 -24.10
CA LYS A 422 26.99 5.82 -23.57
C LYS A 422 27.47 6.22 -22.18
N PHE A 423 27.85 7.48 -21.96
CA PHE A 423 28.24 7.97 -20.63
C PHE A 423 27.11 7.84 -19.60
N LEU A 424 25.86 8.11 -20.00
CA LEU A 424 24.71 7.90 -19.12
C LEU A 424 24.56 6.44 -18.68
N LYS A 425 24.78 5.47 -19.59
CA LYS A 425 24.76 4.04 -19.22
C LYS A 425 25.93 3.66 -18.31
N GLU A 426 27.13 4.18 -18.60
CA GLU A 426 28.34 3.89 -17.83
C GLU A 426 28.21 4.37 -16.38
N LEU A 427 27.54 5.50 -16.13
CA LEU A 427 27.23 5.98 -14.78
C LEU A 427 26.47 4.93 -13.95
N PHE A 428 25.46 4.26 -14.53
CA PHE A 428 24.69 3.23 -13.82
C PHE A 428 25.39 1.88 -13.74
N TRP A 429 26.32 1.60 -14.65
CA TRP A 429 27.18 0.43 -14.57
C TRP A 429 28.25 0.57 -13.48
N ALA A 430 28.75 1.80 -13.27
CA ALA A 430 29.71 2.16 -12.23
C ALA A 430 30.91 1.21 -12.14
N ASN A 431 31.54 0.91 -13.28
CA ASN A 431 32.68 -0.02 -13.39
C ASN A 431 32.45 -1.44 -12.83
N GLY A 432 31.18 -1.87 -12.74
CA GLY A 432 30.79 -3.17 -12.20
C GLY A 432 30.24 -3.13 -10.77
N ASP A 433 30.38 -2.00 -10.08
CA ASP A 433 29.85 -1.81 -8.71
C ASP A 433 28.37 -1.36 -8.70
N GLY A 434 27.82 -1.04 -9.87
CA GLY A 434 26.46 -0.52 -10.04
C GLY A 434 25.42 -1.59 -10.41
N LEU A 435 24.58 -1.28 -11.40
CA LEU A 435 23.55 -2.18 -11.90
C LEU A 435 24.13 -3.26 -12.85
N PRO A 436 23.53 -4.46 -12.92
CA PRO A 436 23.93 -5.47 -13.89
C PRO A 436 23.80 -4.98 -15.34
N SER A 437 24.78 -5.29 -16.18
CA SER A 437 24.83 -4.88 -17.59
C SER A 437 23.59 -5.34 -18.38
N GLU A 438 23.12 -6.57 -18.13
CA GLU A 438 21.91 -7.13 -18.75
C GLU A 438 20.66 -6.27 -18.45
N LEU A 439 20.57 -5.74 -17.24
CA LEU A 439 19.46 -4.87 -16.81
C LEU A 439 19.52 -3.52 -17.53
N ILE A 440 20.71 -2.93 -17.60
CA ILE A 440 20.96 -1.65 -18.30
C ILE A 440 20.65 -1.81 -19.80
N ASP A 441 21.10 -2.90 -20.43
CA ASP A 441 20.85 -3.18 -21.83
C ASP A 441 19.36 -3.39 -22.13
N LYS A 442 18.65 -4.11 -21.25
CA LYS A 442 17.20 -4.28 -21.35
C LYS A 442 16.47 -2.93 -21.39
N PHE A 443 16.73 -2.06 -20.42
CA PHE A 443 16.04 -0.77 -20.34
C PHE A 443 16.51 0.27 -21.36
N SER A 444 17.73 0.18 -21.87
CA SER A 444 18.25 1.08 -22.91
C SER A 444 17.74 0.78 -24.32
N THR A 445 17.01 -0.33 -24.52
CA THR A 445 16.55 -0.80 -25.85
C THR A 445 15.81 0.28 -26.65
N ALA A 446 14.87 1.00 -26.03
CA ALA A 446 14.13 2.06 -26.71
C ALA A 446 15.08 3.15 -27.22
N ALA A 447 15.97 3.67 -26.36
CA ALA A 447 16.95 4.68 -26.75
C ALA A 447 17.89 4.18 -27.86
N ARG A 448 18.48 2.99 -27.69
CA ARG A 448 19.35 2.38 -28.71
C ARG A 448 18.67 2.22 -30.07
N SER A 449 17.35 1.98 -30.10
CA SER A 449 16.59 1.85 -31.34
C SER A 449 16.28 3.20 -32.03
N ILE A 450 16.25 4.30 -31.26
CA ILE A 450 15.90 5.64 -31.75
C ILE A 450 17.12 6.41 -32.20
N LEU A 451 18.25 6.27 -31.50
CA LEU A 451 19.50 6.99 -31.80
C LEU A 451 19.93 6.92 -33.28
N PRO A 452 19.84 5.77 -33.98
CA PRO A 452 20.20 5.68 -35.39
C PRO A 452 19.41 6.64 -36.30
N LEU A 453 18.18 7.01 -35.94
CA LEU A 453 17.39 7.98 -36.70
C LEU A 453 18.07 9.36 -36.77
N PHE A 454 18.90 9.71 -35.80
CA PHE A 454 19.65 10.96 -35.80
C PHE A 454 20.79 10.97 -36.82
N ARG A 455 21.25 9.79 -37.28
CA ARG A 455 22.29 9.62 -38.32
C ARG A 455 21.71 9.50 -39.74
N THR A 456 20.49 8.98 -39.87
CA THR A 456 19.79 8.81 -41.15
C THR A 456 19.68 10.14 -41.91
N ASP A 457 19.81 10.08 -43.24
CA ASP A 457 19.61 11.25 -44.08
C ASP A 457 18.15 11.73 -44.07
N THR A 458 17.97 13.04 -44.27
CA THR A 458 16.67 13.68 -44.13
C THR A 458 15.64 13.14 -45.12
N ASP A 459 16.04 12.87 -46.36
CA ASP A 459 15.11 12.43 -47.40
C ASP A 459 14.61 11.01 -47.13
N SER A 460 15.50 10.09 -46.73
CA SER A 460 15.12 8.75 -46.26
C SER A 460 14.23 8.79 -45.02
N LEU A 461 14.49 9.69 -44.05
CA LEU A 461 13.60 9.88 -42.89
C LEU A 461 12.21 10.35 -43.31
N ILE A 462 12.11 11.27 -44.28
CA ILE A 462 10.83 11.74 -44.83
C ILE A 462 10.10 10.59 -45.55
N GLU A 463 10.79 9.79 -46.35
CA GLU A 463 10.21 8.64 -47.05
C GLU A 463 9.73 7.57 -46.07
N GLN A 464 10.52 7.26 -45.05
CA GLN A 464 10.16 6.34 -43.97
C GLN A 464 8.92 6.86 -43.24
N PHE A 465 8.90 8.15 -42.85
CA PHE A 465 7.74 8.76 -42.21
C PHE A 465 6.48 8.66 -43.07
N ARG A 466 6.56 8.96 -44.38
CA ARG A 466 5.43 8.84 -45.32
C ARG A 466 4.89 7.43 -45.38
N ARG A 467 5.78 6.44 -45.55
CA ARG A 467 5.43 5.02 -45.65
C ARG A 467 4.67 4.55 -44.41
N VAL A 468 5.28 4.73 -43.23
CA VAL A 468 4.70 4.27 -41.96
C VAL A 468 3.39 4.99 -41.65
N THR A 469 3.28 6.28 -41.96
CA THR A 469 2.04 7.05 -41.75
C THR A 469 0.92 6.57 -42.68
N MET A 470 1.22 6.27 -43.95
CA MET A 470 0.23 5.73 -44.90
C MET A 470 -0.25 4.34 -44.49
N GLU A 471 0.67 3.46 -44.08
CA GLU A 471 0.37 2.11 -43.59
C GLU A 471 -0.50 2.15 -42.31
N SER A 472 -0.19 3.05 -41.38
CA SER A 472 -0.88 3.13 -40.08
C SER A 472 -2.29 3.74 -40.18
N TYR A 473 -2.51 4.71 -41.07
CA TYR A 473 -3.77 5.46 -41.13
C TYR A 473 -4.60 5.21 -42.39
N LYS A 474 -4.23 4.24 -43.24
CA LYS A 474 -4.93 3.88 -44.50
C LYS A 474 -5.27 5.10 -45.36
N SER A 475 -4.37 6.09 -45.41
CA SER A 475 -4.59 7.32 -46.19
C SER A 475 -4.37 7.06 -47.68
N SER A 476 -5.29 7.53 -48.52
CA SER A 476 -5.11 7.52 -49.97
C SER A 476 -3.91 8.39 -50.39
N ALA A 477 -3.24 8.05 -51.49
CA ALA A 477 -2.10 8.82 -52.02
C ALA A 477 -2.42 10.28 -52.41
N ARG A 478 -3.71 10.68 -52.42
CA ARG A 478 -4.19 12.02 -52.81
C ARG A 478 -4.57 12.93 -51.63
N SER A 479 -4.63 12.43 -50.39
CA SER A 479 -4.98 13.23 -49.19
C SER A 479 -3.74 13.70 -48.42
N LYS A 480 -3.83 14.87 -47.78
CA LYS A 480 -2.81 15.41 -46.87
C LYS A 480 -2.51 14.37 -45.77
N LEU A 481 -1.23 14.11 -45.48
CA LEU A 481 -0.85 13.14 -44.45
C LEU A 481 -1.47 13.54 -43.10
N PRO A 482 -2.13 12.62 -42.39
CA PRO A 482 -2.68 12.91 -41.07
C PRO A 482 -1.56 13.26 -40.09
N LEU A 483 -1.86 14.11 -39.11
CA LEU A 483 -0.94 14.39 -38.01
C LEU A 483 -1.01 13.21 -37.02
N PRO A 484 0.10 12.49 -36.76
CA PRO A 484 0.08 11.36 -35.84
C PRO A 484 -0.23 11.81 -34.40
N PRO A 485 -1.13 11.12 -33.67
CA PRO A 485 -1.34 11.33 -32.25
C PRO A 485 -0.05 11.07 -31.45
N THR A 486 0.10 11.75 -30.31
CA THR A 486 1.23 11.49 -29.41
C THR A 486 0.90 10.24 -28.59
N SER A 487 1.55 9.12 -28.90
CA SER A 487 1.34 7.82 -28.27
C SER A 487 1.99 7.69 -26.88
N GLY A 488 2.96 8.57 -26.56
CA GLY A 488 3.71 8.52 -25.31
C GLY A 488 4.72 7.36 -25.23
N GLN A 489 4.86 6.58 -26.30
CA GLN A 489 5.86 5.53 -26.45
C GLN A 489 6.75 5.85 -27.64
N TRP A 490 8.05 5.69 -27.46
CA TRP A 490 9.03 5.99 -28.50
C TRP A 490 9.47 4.72 -29.21
N ASN A 491 9.26 4.65 -30.54
CA ASN A 491 9.78 3.55 -31.35
C ASN A 491 10.14 4.04 -32.77
N PRO A 492 11.15 3.46 -33.43
CA PRO A 492 11.66 3.96 -34.71
C PRO A 492 10.70 3.75 -35.89
N SER A 493 9.73 2.84 -35.75
CA SER A 493 8.66 2.56 -36.71
C SER A 493 7.36 3.26 -36.33
N GLU A 494 7.40 4.24 -35.42
CA GLU A 494 6.23 5.00 -34.99
C GLU A 494 6.17 6.34 -35.71
N PRO A 495 5.02 6.71 -36.32
CA PRO A 495 4.90 7.98 -37.02
C PRO A 495 5.21 9.22 -36.16
N ASN A 496 4.77 9.28 -34.90
CA ASN A 496 4.99 10.46 -34.05
C ASN A 496 6.47 10.64 -33.69
N THR A 497 7.20 9.55 -33.46
CA THR A 497 8.65 9.54 -33.18
C THR A 497 9.43 10.07 -34.37
N LEU A 498 9.15 9.56 -35.58
CA LEU A 498 9.76 10.05 -36.82
C LEU A 498 9.43 11.52 -37.08
N LEU A 499 8.18 11.92 -36.87
CA LEU A 499 7.77 13.32 -36.97
C LEU A 499 8.55 14.21 -36.01
N ARG A 500 8.75 13.77 -34.77
CA ARG A 500 9.53 14.50 -33.75
C ARG A 500 10.98 14.62 -34.17
N VAL A 501 11.63 13.54 -34.61
CA VAL A 501 13.01 13.62 -35.14
C VAL A 501 13.11 14.65 -36.28
N LEU A 502 12.14 14.68 -37.20
CA LEU A 502 12.09 15.68 -38.27
C LEU A 502 11.89 17.12 -37.74
N CYS A 503 11.08 17.31 -36.69
CA CYS A 503 10.84 18.62 -36.07
C CYS A 503 12.13 19.24 -35.52
N TYR A 504 12.97 18.42 -34.87
CA TYR A 504 14.26 18.83 -34.32
C TYR A 504 15.43 18.70 -35.32
N ARG A 505 15.18 18.24 -36.56
CA ARG A 505 16.22 18.15 -37.60
C ARG A 505 16.56 19.55 -38.12
N ASN A 506 17.80 19.99 -37.90
CA ASN A 506 18.32 21.25 -38.44
C ASN A 506 18.75 21.09 -39.90
N ASP A 507 17.77 20.93 -40.78
CA ASP A 507 17.98 20.71 -42.22
C ASP A 507 16.90 21.39 -43.07
N GLU A 508 17.26 21.83 -44.28
CA GLU A 508 16.35 22.55 -45.17
C GLU A 508 15.22 21.67 -45.72
N SER A 509 15.51 20.42 -46.07
CA SER A 509 14.51 19.49 -46.57
C SER A 509 13.47 19.18 -45.48
N ALA A 510 13.91 18.95 -44.24
CA ALA A 510 13.01 18.72 -43.10
C ALA A 510 12.10 19.93 -42.84
N SER A 511 12.67 21.13 -42.75
CA SER A 511 11.89 22.35 -42.46
C SER A 511 10.89 22.69 -43.58
N LYS A 512 11.26 22.49 -44.86
CA LYS A 512 10.35 22.65 -46.00
C LYS A 512 9.22 21.60 -45.98
N PHE A 513 9.55 20.34 -45.70
CA PHE A 513 8.57 19.25 -45.61
C PHE A 513 7.53 19.53 -44.52
N LEU A 514 7.96 19.87 -43.30
CA LEU A 514 7.06 20.14 -42.18
C LEU A 514 6.15 21.35 -42.44
N LYS A 515 6.68 22.41 -43.08
CA LYS A 515 5.87 23.56 -43.50
C LYS A 515 4.81 23.15 -44.52
N LYS A 516 5.18 22.40 -45.56
CA LYS A 516 4.25 22.00 -46.63
C LYS A 516 3.18 21.03 -46.14
N THR A 517 3.56 20.08 -45.29
CA THR A 517 2.69 18.98 -44.87
C THR A 517 1.78 19.38 -43.71
N TYR A 518 2.23 20.19 -42.75
CA TYR A 518 1.49 20.47 -41.52
C TYR A 518 1.39 21.96 -41.17
N ASP A 519 2.05 22.84 -41.93
CA ASP A 519 2.15 24.29 -41.65
C ASP A 519 2.72 24.61 -40.26
N LEU A 520 3.69 23.80 -39.80
CA LEU A 520 4.29 24.00 -38.48
C LEU A 520 5.06 25.33 -38.37
N PRO A 521 4.90 26.08 -37.27
CA PRO A 521 5.60 27.34 -37.06
C PRO A 521 7.08 27.11 -36.70
N LYS A 522 7.91 28.14 -36.90
CA LYS A 522 9.34 28.14 -36.54
C LYS A 522 9.61 28.54 -35.09
N LYS A 523 8.65 29.20 -34.46
CA LYS A 523 8.67 29.71 -33.08
C LYS A 523 7.28 29.53 -32.51
N LEU A 524 7.19 29.34 -31.19
CA LEU A 524 5.93 29.37 -30.45
C LEU A 524 5.49 30.80 -30.22
#